data_AF-A0A956GIK1-F1
#
_entry.id   AF-A0A956GIK1-F1
#
_cell.length_a   1.000
_cell.length_b   1.000
_cell.length_c   1.000
_cell.angle_alpha   90.00
_cell.angle_beta   90.00
_cell.angle_gamma   90.00
#
_symmetry.space_group_name_H-M   'P 1'
#
loop_
_entity.id
_entity.type
_entity.pdbx_description
1 polymer ?
#
loop_
_entity_poly.entity_id
_entity_poly.type
_entity_poly.pdbx_seq_one_letter_code
_entity_poly.pdbx_strand_id
1 'polypeptide(L)'
;PAPDAATAAPPVAPVAPVAAPPSAGLLITQPVRGGQVVFSPTDLVVVGPVNAGAEVIADGNIHVYGRLSGRALAGAHGDEEARIFCSHLDAELVSVAGEYRRADELSPEQRGKPVQIFLGANGSLVIADL
;
A
#
# COMPACT_ATOMS: atom_id res chain seq x y z
N PRO A 1 38.39 63.91 -4.90
CA PRO A 1 38.61 62.52 -5.35
C PRO A 1 38.19 61.53 -4.26
N ALA A 2 37.19 60.70 -4.56
CA ALA A 2 36.70 59.61 -3.70
C ALA A 2 37.74 58.45 -3.63
N PRO A 3 37.55 57.42 -2.78
CA PRO A 3 36.47 56.47 -3.03
C PRO A 3 35.59 56.11 -1.81
N ASP A 4 34.34 55.84 -2.13
CA ASP A 4 33.33 55.17 -1.33
C ASP A 4 33.79 53.79 -0.85
N ALA A 5 33.59 53.52 0.43
CA ALA A 5 33.66 52.17 0.99
C ALA A 5 32.29 51.50 0.82
N ALA A 6 32.12 50.78 -0.29
CA ALA A 6 30.97 49.91 -0.51
C ALA A 6 31.07 48.67 0.39
N THR A 7 30.24 48.60 1.42
CA THR A 7 30.05 47.38 2.24
C THR A 7 29.36 46.32 1.40
N ALA A 8 30.06 45.22 1.13
CA ALA A 8 29.52 44.05 0.43
C ALA A 8 28.50 43.32 1.29
N ALA A 9 27.32 43.04 0.73
CA ALA A 9 26.30 42.20 1.33
C ALA A 9 26.75 40.72 1.38
N PRO A 10 26.34 39.93 2.39
CA PRO A 10 26.71 38.53 2.50
C PRO A 10 26.06 37.68 1.38
N PRO A 11 26.71 36.58 0.95
CA PRO A 11 26.20 35.73 -0.10
C PRO A 11 24.97 34.98 0.38
N VAL A 12 23.87 35.10 -0.36
CA VAL A 12 22.65 34.33 -0.14
C VAL A 12 22.97 32.87 -0.49
N ALA A 13 22.96 31.99 0.51
CA ALA A 13 23.15 30.56 0.31
C ALA A 13 22.03 29.99 -0.59
N PRO A 14 22.29 28.97 -1.43
CA PRO A 14 21.26 28.36 -2.25
C PRO A 14 20.22 27.69 -1.34
N VAL A 15 18.96 28.08 -1.49
CA VAL A 15 17.83 27.42 -0.83
C VAL A 15 17.74 26.00 -1.40
N ALA A 16 17.94 24.99 -0.55
CA ALA A 16 17.77 23.59 -0.93
C ALA A 16 16.34 23.36 -1.46
N PRO A 17 16.14 22.46 -2.45
CA PRO A 17 14.82 22.20 -3.01
C PRO A 17 13.89 21.72 -1.89
N VAL A 18 12.74 22.38 -1.73
CA VAL A 18 11.64 21.88 -0.89
C VAL A 18 11.25 20.51 -1.44
N ALA A 19 11.38 19.47 -0.62
CA ALA A 19 10.97 18.12 -0.98
C ALA A 19 9.54 18.14 -1.52
N ALA A 20 9.30 17.45 -2.65
CA ALA A 20 7.97 17.26 -3.19
C ALA A 20 7.04 16.73 -2.08
N PRO A 21 5.76 17.16 -2.02
CA PRO A 21 4.83 16.61 -1.04
C PRO A 21 4.79 15.07 -1.21
N PRO A 22 4.74 14.31 -0.11
CA PRO A 22 4.67 12.85 -0.21
C PRO A 22 3.46 12.48 -1.07
N SER A 23 3.68 11.58 -2.03
CA SER A 23 2.63 11.08 -2.91
C SER A 23 1.50 10.49 -2.06
N ALA A 24 0.32 11.10 -2.15
CA ALA A 24 -0.85 10.69 -1.37
C ALA A 24 -1.34 9.31 -1.84
N GLY A 25 -1.80 8.49 -0.90
CA GLY A 25 -2.40 7.18 -1.19
C GLY A 25 -3.62 7.27 -2.12
N LEU A 26 -3.88 6.20 -2.86
CA LEU A 26 -5.04 6.09 -3.76
C LEU A 26 -6.27 5.61 -2.98
N LEU A 27 -7.36 6.38 -3.02
CA LEU A 27 -8.64 6.01 -2.42
C LEU A 27 -9.65 5.61 -3.50
N ILE A 28 -10.18 4.38 -3.38
CA ILE A 28 -11.25 3.84 -4.21
C ILE A 28 -12.51 3.67 -3.37
N THR A 29 -13.54 4.46 -3.66
CA THR A 29 -14.81 4.42 -2.91
C THR A 29 -15.85 3.46 -3.51
N GLN A 30 -15.60 2.97 -4.72
CA GLN A 30 -16.50 2.09 -5.46
C GLN A 30 -16.07 0.63 -5.35
N PRO A 31 -16.98 -0.34 -5.54
CA PRO A 31 -16.62 -1.74 -5.68
C PRO A 31 -15.62 -1.97 -6.82
N VAL A 32 -14.58 -2.77 -6.56
CA VAL A 32 -13.69 -3.28 -7.61
C VAL A 32 -14.29 -4.59 -8.12
N ARG A 33 -14.69 -4.60 -9.40
CA ARG A 33 -15.40 -5.72 -10.04
C ARG A 33 -14.44 -6.70 -10.69
N GLY A 34 -14.90 -7.94 -10.86
CA GLY A 34 -14.12 -8.98 -11.53
C GLY A 34 -13.62 -8.54 -12.90
N GLY A 35 -12.36 -8.86 -13.20
CA GLY A 35 -11.66 -8.45 -14.42
C GLY A 35 -11.02 -7.06 -14.35
N GLN A 36 -11.24 -6.28 -13.28
CA GLN A 36 -10.55 -5.01 -13.08
C GLN A 36 -9.21 -5.21 -12.36
N VAL A 37 -8.23 -4.40 -12.75
CA VAL A 37 -6.94 -4.30 -12.08
C VAL A 37 -6.76 -2.86 -11.62
N VAL A 38 -6.52 -2.65 -10.33
CA VAL A 38 -6.23 -1.35 -9.71
C VAL A 38 -4.80 -1.38 -9.21
N PHE A 39 -4.02 -0.36 -9.56
CA PHE A 39 -2.64 -0.20 -9.14
C PHE A 39 -2.44 1.15 -8.46
N SER A 40 -1.66 1.16 -7.37
CA SER A 40 -1.20 2.36 -6.68
C SER A 40 0.33 2.30 -6.48
N PRO A 41 1.10 3.35 -6.83
CA PRO A 41 2.53 3.44 -6.53
C PRO A 41 2.82 3.75 -5.04
N THR A 42 1.79 3.80 -4.20
CA THR A 42 1.84 4.07 -2.76
C THR A 42 0.80 3.19 -2.07
N ASP A 43 0.32 3.57 -0.89
CA ASP A 43 -0.80 2.89 -0.25
C ASP A 43 -2.07 2.93 -1.12
N LEU A 44 -2.88 1.88 -1.03
CA LEU A 44 -4.18 1.73 -1.68
C LEU A 44 -5.27 1.48 -0.65
N VAL A 45 -6.30 2.31 -0.64
CA VAL A 45 -7.46 2.17 0.23
C VAL A 45 -8.70 1.91 -0.62
N VAL A 46 -9.40 0.83 -0.35
CA VAL A 46 -10.66 0.45 -0.99
C VAL A 46 -11.75 0.41 0.07
N VAL A 47 -12.74 1.30 -0.04
CA VAL A 47 -13.88 1.35 0.89
C VAL A 47 -14.95 0.32 0.53
N GLY A 48 -15.01 -0.07 -0.75
CA GLY A 48 -15.94 -1.09 -1.26
C GLY A 48 -15.38 -2.52 -1.23
N PRO A 49 -16.17 -3.51 -1.69
CA PRO A 49 -15.70 -4.86 -1.87
C PRO A 49 -14.74 -4.96 -3.07
N VAL A 50 -13.78 -5.87 -2.96
CA VAL A 50 -12.92 -6.33 -4.05
C VAL A 50 -13.45 -7.71 -4.46
N ASN A 51 -14.15 -7.77 -5.58
CA ASN A 51 -14.87 -8.99 -5.98
C ASN A 51 -13.95 -10.06 -6.57
N ALA A 52 -14.44 -11.29 -6.65
CA ALA A 52 -13.76 -12.39 -7.33
C ALA A 52 -13.31 -11.99 -8.74
N GLY A 53 -12.09 -12.39 -9.12
CA GLY A 53 -11.43 -12.01 -10.36
C GLY A 53 -10.96 -10.54 -10.45
N ALA A 54 -11.16 -9.71 -9.42
CA ALA A 54 -10.57 -8.38 -9.34
C ALA A 54 -9.15 -8.47 -8.77
N GLU A 55 -8.29 -7.52 -9.12
CA GLU A 55 -6.92 -7.43 -8.61
C GLU A 55 -6.63 -6.02 -8.11
N VAL A 56 -6.11 -5.94 -6.88
CA VAL A 56 -5.64 -4.70 -6.27
C VAL A 56 -4.16 -4.83 -5.93
N ILE A 57 -3.36 -3.87 -6.40
CA ILE A 57 -1.91 -3.90 -6.32
C ILE A 57 -1.43 -2.57 -5.74
N ALA A 58 -0.52 -2.62 -4.78
CA ALA A 58 0.09 -1.44 -4.19
C ALA A 58 1.59 -1.67 -3.98
N ASP A 59 2.40 -0.64 -4.24
CA ASP A 59 3.80 -0.64 -3.82
C ASP A 59 3.94 -0.48 -2.31
N GLY A 60 2.93 0.09 -1.63
CA GLY A 60 2.82 0.17 -0.18
C GLY A 60 1.75 -0.78 0.38
N ASN A 61 1.00 -0.27 1.35
CA ASN A 61 -0.06 -1.00 2.06
C ASN A 61 -1.35 -1.10 1.23
N ILE A 62 -2.16 -2.12 1.54
CA ILE A 62 -3.52 -2.25 1.02
C ILE A 62 -4.51 -2.28 2.17
N HIS A 63 -5.52 -1.43 2.14
CA HIS A 63 -6.64 -1.42 3.09
C HIS A 63 -7.93 -1.71 2.35
N VAL A 64 -8.64 -2.77 2.72
CA VAL A 64 -9.95 -3.12 2.15
C VAL A 64 -11.00 -3.08 3.26
N TYR A 65 -11.82 -2.04 3.28
CA TYR A 65 -12.91 -1.89 4.25
C TYR A 65 -14.22 -2.57 3.81
N GLY A 66 -14.16 -3.43 2.79
CA GLY A 66 -15.22 -4.34 2.39
C GLY A 66 -14.76 -5.79 2.31
N ARG A 67 -15.57 -6.64 1.68
CA ARG A 67 -15.20 -8.04 1.41
C ARG A 67 -14.07 -8.11 0.38
N LEU A 68 -12.97 -8.75 0.76
CA LEU A 68 -11.85 -9.06 -0.14
C LEU A 68 -12.04 -10.48 -0.68
N SER A 69 -12.68 -10.61 -1.85
CA SER A 69 -12.86 -11.88 -2.59
C SER A 69 -11.97 -12.02 -3.83
N GLY A 70 -11.32 -10.95 -4.28
CA GLY A 70 -10.35 -10.97 -5.38
C GLY A 70 -8.93 -11.24 -4.90
N ARG A 71 -7.95 -10.67 -5.62
CA ARG A 71 -6.52 -10.74 -5.32
C ARG A 71 -5.99 -9.43 -4.76
N ALA A 72 -5.14 -9.50 -3.74
CA ALA A 72 -4.45 -8.33 -3.17
C ALA A 72 -2.93 -8.55 -3.12
N LEU A 73 -2.16 -7.62 -3.71
CA LEU A 73 -0.70 -7.66 -3.79
C LEU A 73 -0.11 -6.37 -3.22
N ALA A 74 0.31 -6.39 -1.96
CA ALA A 74 0.97 -5.27 -1.29
C ALA A 74 2.50 -5.40 -1.41
N GLY A 75 3.20 -4.27 -1.28
CA GLY A 75 4.65 -4.25 -1.43
C GLY A 75 5.10 -4.75 -2.81
N ALA A 76 4.34 -4.46 -3.88
CA ALA A 76 4.59 -4.99 -5.22
C ALA A 76 5.99 -4.64 -5.77
N HIS A 77 6.59 -3.55 -5.29
CA HIS A 77 7.96 -3.16 -5.61
C HIS A 77 9.01 -3.63 -4.58
N GLY A 78 8.68 -4.60 -3.72
CA GLY A 78 9.61 -5.22 -2.76
C GLY A 78 9.62 -4.58 -1.37
N ASP A 79 8.55 -3.87 -0.99
CA ASP A 79 8.40 -3.39 0.39
C ASP A 79 7.94 -4.55 1.30
N GLU A 80 8.90 -5.16 2.00
CA GLU A 80 8.67 -6.27 2.93
C GLU A 80 7.92 -5.85 4.20
N GLU A 81 7.88 -4.54 4.52
CA GLU A 81 7.15 -4.00 5.67
C GLU A 81 5.68 -3.69 5.34
N ALA A 82 5.31 -3.76 4.06
CA ALA A 82 3.95 -3.53 3.60
C ALA A 82 2.95 -4.52 4.21
N ARG A 83 1.71 -4.08 4.34
CA ARG A 83 0.65 -4.84 4.99
C ARG A 83 -0.62 -4.82 4.17
N ILE A 84 -1.39 -5.90 4.27
CA ILE A 84 -2.78 -5.94 3.81
C ILE A 84 -3.68 -5.96 5.05
N PHE A 85 -4.64 -5.06 5.09
CA PHE A 85 -5.72 -5.02 6.08
C PHE A 85 -7.03 -5.27 5.36
N CYS A 86 -7.86 -6.17 5.87
CA CYS A 86 -9.23 -6.30 5.37
C CYS A 86 -10.22 -6.56 6.48
N SER A 87 -11.46 -6.09 6.31
CA SER A 87 -12.55 -6.32 7.26
C SER A 87 -13.20 -7.69 7.12
N HIS A 88 -13.01 -8.36 5.97
CA HIS A 88 -13.57 -9.68 5.69
C HIS A 88 -12.71 -10.43 4.66
N LEU A 89 -11.92 -11.38 5.12
CA LEU A 89 -11.02 -12.18 4.30
C LEU A 89 -11.75 -13.33 3.59
N ASP A 90 -11.85 -13.28 2.26
CA ASP A 90 -12.29 -14.38 1.39
C ASP A 90 -11.48 -14.40 0.08
N ALA A 91 -10.22 -13.96 0.16
CA ALA A 91 -9.40 -13.64 -1.01
C ALA A 91 -9.07 -14.89 -1.84
N GLU A 92 -9.02 -14.72 -3.17
CA GLU A 92 -8.44 -15.71 -4.08
C GLU A 92 -6.93 -15.86 -3.84
N LEU A 93 -6.26 -14.74 -3.59
CA LEU A 93 -4.83 -14.64 -3.33
C LEU A 93 -4.51 -13.38 -2.53
N VAL A 94 -3.56 -13.51 -1.61
CA VAL A 94 -2.94 -12.38 -0.90
C VAL A 94 -1.43 -12.49 -1.02
N SER A 95 -0.74 -11.36 -1.22
CA SER A 95 0.72 -11.32 -1.29
C SER A 95 1.30 -10.07 -0.64
N VAL A 96 2.45 -10.23 0.00
CA VAL A 96 3.28 -9.14 0.50
C VAL A 96 4.70 -9.37 -0.03
N ALA A 97 5.25 -8.40 -0.76
CA ALA A 97 6.61 -8.45 -1.33
C ALA A 97 6.96 -9.75 -2.08
N GLY A 98 5.99 -10.32 -2.80
CA GLY A 98 6.18 -11.51 -3.64
C GLY A 98 5.90 -12.84 -2.94
N GLU A 99 5.87 -12.87 -1.61
CA GLU A 99 5.39 -14.02 -0.85
C GLU A 99 3.86 -14.03 -0.86
N TYR A 100 3.24 -15.17 -1.18
CA TYR A 100 1.79 -15.24 -1.39
C TYR A 100 1.15 -16.46 -0.75
N ARG A 101 -0.16 -16.36 -0.53
CA ARG A 101 -1.04 -17.49 -0.22
C ARG A 101 -2.28 -17.44 -1.09
N ARG A 102 -2.70 -18.59 -1.60
CA ARG A 102 -3.96 -18.79 -2.31
C ARG A 102 -5.08 -19.18 -1.35
N ALA A 103 -6.32 -19.09 -1.83
CA ALA A 103 -7.52 -19.40 -1.05
C ALA A 103 -7.55 -20.78 -0.38
N ASP A 104 -6.91 -21.79 -0.98
CA ASP A 104 -6.78 -23.15 -0.47
C ASP A 104 -5.73 -23.29 0.65
N GLU A 105 -4.83 -22.32 0.79
CA GLU A 105 -3.81 -22.24 1.84
C GLU A 105 -4.26 -21.39 3.05
N LEU A 106 -5.39 -20.67 2.92
CA LEU A 106 -5.97 -19.87 4.00
C LEU A 106 -6.68 -20.77 5.02
N SER A 107 -6.41 -20.55 6.30
CA SER A 107 -7.09 -21.28 7.38
C SER A 107 -8.60 -20.99 7.34
N PRO A 108 -9.46 -22.03 7.45
CA PRO A 108 -10.90 -21.83 7.56
C PRO A 108 -11.31 -20.92 8.72
N GLU A 109 -10.51 -20.87 9.78
CA GLU A 109 -10.77 -20.05 10.98
C GLU A 109 -10.63 -18.54 10.73
N GLN A 110 -9.91 -18.14 9.67
CA GLN A 110 -9.65 -16.75 9.31
C GLN A 110 -10.63 -16.23 8.25
N ARG A 111 -11.38 -17.13 7.60
CA ARG A 111 -12.35 -16.71 6.59
C ARG A 111 -13.46 -15.87 7.18
N GLY A 112 -13.81 -14.82 6.45
CA GLY A 112 -14.83 -13.87 6.79
C GLY A 112 -14.53 -12.99 8.02
N LYS A 113 -13.31 -13.07 8.56
CA LYS A 113 -12.87 -12.24 9.68
C LYS A 113 -12.10 -11.01 9.22
N PRO A 114 -12.05 -9.96 10.07
CA PRO A 114 -11.07 -8.91 9.97
C PRO A 114 -9.67 -9.48 10.22
N VAL A 115 -8.72 -9.19 9.33
CA VAL A 115 -7.34 -9.66 9.45
C VAL A 115 -6.33 -8.62 9.00
N GLN A 116 -5.12 -8.80 9.50
CA GLN A 116 -3.91 -8.17 9.03
C GLN A 116 -2.97 -9.23 8.46
N ILE A 117 -2.37 -8.94 7.31
CA ILE A 117 -1.44 -9.82 6.59
C ILE A 117 -0.13 -9.08 6.38
N PHE A 118 0.99 -9.72 6.73
CA PHE A 118 2.32 -9.13 6.72
C PHE A 118 3.41 -10.21 6.68
N LEU A 119 4.67 -9.85 6.45
CA LEU A 119 5.78 -10.79 6.54
C LEU A 119 6.28 -10.92 7.98
N GLY A 120 6.45 -12.17 8.44
CA GLY A 120 7.15 -12.47 9.68
C GLY A 120 8.67 -12.36 9.53
N ALA A 121 9.39 -12.44 10.65
CA ALA A 121 10.86 -12.30 10.68
C ALA A 121 11.63 -13.32 9.81
N ASN A 122 10.98 -14.42 9.42
CA ASN A 122 11.53 -15.45 8.54
C ASN A 122 11.12 -15.27 7.06
N GLY A 123 10.50 -14.14 6.71
CA GLY A 123 9.96 -13.88 5.38
C GLY A 123 8.67 -14.63 5.06
N SER A 124 8.08 -15.39 6.00
CA SER A 124 6.83 -16.09 5.73
C SER A 124 5.61 -15.18 5.93
N LEU A 125 4.60 -15.34 5.09
CA LEU A 125 3.34 -14.61 5.22
C LEU A 125 2.64 -14.98 6.53
N VAL A 126 2.33 -13.99 7.37
CA VAL A 126 1.56 -14.13 8.62
C VAL A 126 0.19 -13.52 8.42
N ILE A 127 -0.86 -14.22 8.87
CA ILE A 127 -2.23 -13.74 8.90
C ILE A 127 -2.67 -13.70 10.36
N ALA A 128 -2.96 -12.51 10.87
CA ALA A 128 -3.38 -12.27 12.24
C ALA A 128 -4.79 -11.66 12.28
N ASP A 129 -5.60 -12.06 13.26
CA ASP A 129 -6.92 -11.46 13.48
C ASP A 129 -6.75 -9.99 13.97
N LEU A 130 -7.64 -9.10 13.52
CA LEU A 130 -7.70 -7.67 13.91
C LEU A 130 -8.69 -7.39 15.04
#